data_AF-A0A420RLC0-F1
#
_entry.id   AF-A0A420RLC0-F1
#
_cell.length_a   1.000
_cell.length_b   1.000
_cell.length_c   1.000
_cell.angle_alpha   90.00
_cell.angle_beta   90.00
_cell.angle_gamma   90.00
#
_symmetry.space_group_name_H-M   'P 1'
#
loop_
_entity.id
_entity.type
_entity.pdbx_description
1 polymer ?
#
loop_
_entity_poly.entity_id
_entity_poly.type
_entity_poly.pdbx_seq_one_letter_code
_entity_poly.pdbx_strand_id
1 'polypeptide(L)'
;GPGTPAPETGERAADTGGPQSTVQGASASDASSAAQADPPVAPSLALHAPMRLAPHVRAALVDIVDALNTGSAAPMAAATPAGLFVALAEFERRHVEPSLALRALREARMLAGGGDGPAPTSTWVFGGEACLGLTIAPPFVSGMEPAADAGSGNR
;
A
#
# COMPACT_ATOMS: atom_id res chain seq x y z
N GLY A 1 -42.05 -19.96 37.67
CA GLY A 1 -41.71 -19.45 39.02
C GLY A 1 -41.32 -18.00 38.89
N PRO A 2 -41.76 -17.12 39.80
CA PRO A 2 -41.29 -15.74 39.85
C PRO A 2 -39.88 -15.71 40.47
N GLY A 3 -39.07 -14.72 40.10
CA GLY A 3 -37.73 -14.58 40.68
C GLY A 3 -36.88 -13.50 40.06
N THR A 4 -37.39 -12.26 40.06
CA THR A 4 -36.53 -11.07 39.98
C THR A 4 -36.00 -10.78 41.39
N PRO A 5 -34.69 -10.66 41.61
CA PRO A 5 -34.17 -9.86 42.71
C PRO A 5 -33.66 -8.50 42.23
N ALA A 6 -33.97 -7.50 43.05
CA ALA A 6 -33.75 -6.08 42.92
C ALA A 6 -32.28 -5.67 43.21
N PRO A 7 -31.91 -4.38 43.09
CA PRO A 7 -30.54 -3.88 43.16
C PRO A 7 -30.06 -3.67 44.60
N GLU A 8 -28.81 -4.01 44.89
CA GLU A 8 -28.15 -3.66 46.15
C GLU A 8 -27.31 -2.39 45.99
N THR A 9 -27.85 -1.31 46.56
CA THR A 9 -27.10 -0.12 46.98
C THR A 9 -26.31 -0.48 48.24
N GLY A 10 -24.98 -0.55 48.12
CA GLY A 10 -24.06 -0.74 49.24
C GLY A 10 -23.04 0.38 49.28
N GLU A 11 -23.39 1.49 49.92
CA GLU A 11 -22.48 2.56 50.29
C GLU A 11 -21.87 2.21 51.66
N ARG A 12 -20.54 2.07 51.76
CA ARG A 12 -19.84 2.23 53.05
C ARG A 12 -18.41 2.70 52.86
N ALA A 13 -18.18 3.90 53.38
CA ALA A 13 -16.94 4.61 53.47
C ALA A 13 -15.86 3.86 54.26
N ALA A 14 -14.60 4.08 53.87
CA ALA A 14 -13.47 4.14 54.78
C ALA A 14 -12.51 5.21 54.27
N ASP A 15 -12.69 6.40 54.83
CA ASP A 15 -11.74 7.49 54.89
C ASP A 15 -10.42 7.00 55.52
N THR A 16 -9.29 7.23 54.85
CA THR A 16 -7.99 7.33 55.51
C THR A 16 -7.07 8.18 54.65
N GLY A 17 -6.80 9.39 55.12
CA GLY A 17 -5.43 9.91 55.12
C GLY A 17 -5.08 11.05 54.15
N GLY A 18 -5.33 12.28 54.60
CA GLY A 18 -4.27 13.30 54.67
C GLY A 18 -4.13 14.29 53.49
N PRO A 19 -3.90 15.59 53.78
CA PRO A 19 -3.99 16.69 52.82
C PRO A 19 -2.69 16.86 52.03
N GLN A 20 -2.70 17.65 50.95
CA GLN A 20 -1.87 18.88 50.78
C GLN A 20 -2.19 19.58 49.46
N SER A 21 -2.39 20.89 49.58
CA SER A 21 -2.55 21.88 48.51
C SER A 21 -1.37 21.87 47.53
N THR A 22 -1.64 22.04 46.26
CA THR A 22 -0.92 23.04 45.45
C THR A 22 -1.80 23.49 44.29
N VAL A 23 -2.04 24.79 44.26
CA VAL A 23 -2.50 25.51 43.08
C VAL A 23 -1.48 25.28 41.97
N GLN A 24 -1.90 24.85 40.78
CA GLN A 24 -1.09 25.07 39.60
C GLN A 24 -2.00 25.52 38.46
N GLY A 25 -1.84 26.80 38.15
CA GLY A 25 -2.64 27.53 37.20
C GLY A 25 -2.48 27.02 35.78
N ALA A 26 -3.46 27.45 34.99
CA ALA A 26 -3.38 27.44 33.54
C ALA A 26 -2.03 28.00 33.06
N SER A 27 -1.38 27.24 32.19
CA SER A 27 -1.09 27.74 30.84
C SER A 27 -0.71 26.56 29.98
N ALA A 28 -1.71 26.07 29.26
CA ALA A 28 -1.49 25.44 27.98
C ALA A 28 -0.70 26.43 27.11
N SER A 29 0.48 26.01 26.69
CA SER A 29 1.16 26.37 25.44
C SER A 29 2.61 25.92 25.57
N ASP A 30 2.82 24.61 25.76
CA ASP A 30 4.00 24.03 25.15
C ASP A 30 3.65 23.89 23.68
N ALA A 31 3.96 24.94 22.92
CA ALA A 31 4.10 24.85 21.49
C ALA A 31 5.24 23.85 21.27
N SER A 32 4.90 22.56 21.31
CA SER A 32 5.61 21.54 20.55
C SER A 32 5.57 22.03 19.13
N SER A 33 6.63 22.76 18.79
CA SER A 33 7.12 22.93 17.45
C SER A 33 7.42 21.51 17.00
N ALA A 34 6.35 20.80 16.60
CA ALA A 34 6.44 19.67 15.73
C ALA A 34 7.16 20.25 14.53
N ALA A 35 8.48 20.06 14.50
CA ALA A 35 9.25 20.14 13.30
C ALA A 35 8.38 19.41 12.28
N GLN A 36 7.86 20.16 11.33
CA GLN A 36 7.31 19.60 10.12
C GLN A 36 8.48 18.84 9.52
N ALA A 37 8.65 17.60 9.94
CA ALA A 37 9.37 16.63 9.17
C ALA A 37 8.62 16.65 7.85
N ASP A 38 9.25 17.21 6.82
CA ASP A 38 8.82 16.99 5.46
C ASP A 38 8.42 15.50 5.38
N PRO A 39 7.18 15.18 4.98
CA PRO A 39 6.82 13.80 4.81
C PRO A 39 7.91 13.19 3.92
N PRO A 40 8.48 12.02 4.27
CA PRO A 40 9.46 11.39 3.41
C PRO A 40 8.84 11.38 2.02
N VAL A 41 9.48 12.06 1.07
CA VAL A 41 9.10 12.04 -0.33
C VAL A 41 9.24 10.58 -0.75
N ALA A 42 8.16 9.83 -0.59
CA ALA A 42 8.11 8.45 -1.00
C ALA A 42 8.51 8.44 -2.48
N PRO A 43 9.43 7.55 -2.88
CA PRO A 43 9.88 7.51 -4.26
C PRO A 43 8.66 7.37 -5.15
N SER A 44 8.44 8.37 -6.00
CA SER A 44 7.31 8.35 -6.93
C SER A 44 7.65 7.37 -8.05
N LEU A 45 6.87 6.31 -8.17
CA LEU A 45 6.95 5.37 -9.28
C LEU A 45 6.66 6.12 -10.58
N ALA A 46 7.44 5.82 -11.62
CA ALA A 46 7.28 6.39 -12.95
C ALA A 46 7.22 5.28 -14.01
N LEU A 47 6.23 5.36 -14.91
CA LEU A 47 6.05 4.42 -16.01
C LEU A 47 6.74 4.92 -17.29
N HIS A 48 7.63 4.11 -17.85
CA HIS A 48 8.30 4.35 -19.12
C HIS A 48 7.72 3.46 -20.23
N ALA A 49 6.44 3.62 -20.54
CA ALA A 49 5.78 2.82 -21.57
C ALA A 49 6.23 3.20 -23.00
N PRO A 50 6.60 2.23 -23.86
CA PRO A 50 6.90 2.49 -25.27
C PRO A 50 5.70 3.02 -26.05
N MET A 51 5.95 3.81 -27.09
CA MET A 51 4.90 4.37 -27.96
C MET A 51 4.04 3.30 -28.66
N ARG A 52 4.55 2.07 -28.81
CA ARG A 52 3.81 0.95 -29.42
C ARG A 52 2.79 0.30 -28.48
N LEU A 53 2.80 0.61 -27.19
CA LEU A 53 1.83 0.07 -26.25
C LEU A 53 0.43 0.58 -26.60
N ALA A 54 -0.58 -0.29 -26.51
CA ALA A 54 -1.97 0.08 -26.74
C ALA A 54 -2.37 1.27 -25.82
N PRO A 55 -2.98 2.35 -26.36
CA PRO A 55 -3.27 3.57 -25.60
C PRO A 55 -4.10 3.34 -24.34
N HIS A 56 -5.09 2.45 -24.42
CA HIS A 56 -5.97 2.09 -23.30
C HIS A 56 -5.20 1.34 -22.19
N VAL A 57 -4.29 0.43 -22.56
CA VAL A 57 -3.44 -0.29 -21.60
C VAL A 57 -2.42 0.66 -20.96
N ARG A 58 -1.87 1.59 -21.75
CA ARG A 58 -0.99 2.66 -21.24
C ARG A 58 -1.70 3.53 -20.21
N ALA A 59 -2.92 4.00 -20.51
CA ALA A 59 -3.71 4.81 -19.60
C ALA A 59 -3.98 4.06 -18.28
N ALA A 60 -4.42 2.79 -18.36
CA ALA A 60 -4.65 1.98 -17.18
C ALA A 60 -3.39 1.83 -16.30
N LEU A 61 -2.21 1.62 -16.90
CA LEU A 61 -0.96 1.54 -16.14
C LEU A 61 -0.57 2.88 -15.51
N VAL A 62 -0.80 4.00 -16.19
CA VAL A 62 -0.58 5.34 -15.62
C VAL A 62 -1.47 5.53 -14.40
N ASP A 63 -2.75 5.18 -14.48
CA ASP A 63 -3.69 5.29 -13.36
C ASP A 63 -3.34 4.35 -12.20
N ILE A 64 -2.74 3.19 -12.47
CA ILE A 64 -2.25 2.27 -11.42
C ILE A 64 -1.03 2.87 -10.71
N VAL A 65 -0.07 3.40 -11.47
CA VAL A 65 1.13 4.04 -10.93
C VAL A 65 0.75 5.28 -10.11
N ASP A 66 -0.21 6.07 -10.59
CA ASP A 66 -0.74 7.22 -9.84
C ASP A 66 -1.44 6.81 -8.54
N ALA A 67 -2.26 5.75 -8.56
CA ALA A 67 -2.87 5.20 -7.34
C ALA A 67 -1.82 4.70 -6.33
N LEU A 68 -0.75 4.05 -6.80
CA LEU A 68 0.38 3.63 -5.95
C LEU A 68 1.12 4.82 -5.35
N ASN A 69 1.34 5.88 -6.12
CA ASN A 69 2.03 7.08 -5.66
C ASN A 69 1.21 7.90 -4.67
N THR A 70 -0.09 8.00 -4.90
CA THR A 70 -1.00 8.79 -4.05
C THR A 70 -1.47 8.03 -2.81
N GLY A 71 -1.23 6.72 -2.75
CA GLY A 71 -1.80 5.85 -1.72
C GLY A 71 -3.34 5.80 -1.77
N SER A 72 -3.93 6.27 -2.86
CA SER A 72 -5.37 6.36 -3.04
C SER A 72 -5.91 5.00 -3.46
N ALA A 73 -6.75 4.41 -2.60
CA ALA A 73 -7.41 3.12 -2.78
C ALA A 73 -6.45 1.97 -3.15
N ALA A 74 -6.02 1.18 -2.17
CA ALA A 74 -5.11 0.02 -2.30
C ALA A 74 -5.25 -0.71 -3.66
N PRO A 75 -4.44 -0.35 -4.68
CA PRO A 75 -4.55 -0.97 -5.98
C PRO A 75 -4.06 -2.41 -5.86
N MET A 76 -4.62 -3.34 -6.63
CA MET A 76 -4.14 -4.72 -6.68
C MET A 76 -2.86 -4.79 -7.54
N ALA A 77 -1.87 -3.99 -7.17
CA ALA A 77 -0.58 -3.85 -7.80
C ALA A 77 0.49 -3.64 -6.73
N ALA A 78 1.70 -4.14 -6.97
CA ALA A 78 2.81 -4.03 -6.03
C ALA A 78 4.12 -3.83 -6.77
N ALA A 79 4.92 -2.86 -6.32
CA ALA A 79 6.31 -2.74 -6.75
C ALA A 79 7.14 -3.86 -6.10
N THR A 80 7.83 -4.65 -6.91
CA THR A 80 8.66 -5.78 -6.46
C THR A 80 10.08 -5.63 -7.03
N PRO A 81 11.09 -6.34 -6.48
CA PRO A 81 12.43 -6.35 -7.07
C PRO A 81 12.47 -6.87 -8.52
N ALA A 82 11.50 -7.69 -8.91
CA ALA A 82 11.37 -8.22 -10.28
C ALA A 82 10.65 -7.25 -11.23
N GLY A 83 10.15 -6.12 -10.74
CA GLY A 83 9.35 -5.16 -11.49
C GLY A 83 8.00 -4.86 -10.84
N LEU A 84 7.12 -4.20 -11.59
CA LEU A 84 5.79 -3.84 -11.10
C LEU A 84 4.80 -4.99 -11.37
N PHE A 85 4.32 -5.64 -10.32
CA PHE A 85 3.24 -6.60 -10.40
C PHE A 85 1.89 -5.88 -10.53
N VAL A 86 1.04 -6.33 -11.44
CA VAL A 86 -0.33 -5.86 -11.62
C VAL A 86 -1.27 -7.05 -11.73
N ALA A 87 -2.26 -7.16 -10.84
CA ALA A 87 -3.26 -8.23 -10.90
C ALA A 87 -4.15 -8.10 -12.15
N LEU A 88 -4.58 -9.22 -12.71
CA LEU A 88 -5.51 -9.24 -13.86
C LEU A 88 -6.84 -8.56 -13.50
N ALA A 89 -7.33 -8.78 -12.29
CA ALA A 89 -8.52 -8.10 -11.77
C ALA A 89 -8.38 -6.57 -11.75
N GLU A 90 -7.16 -6.03 -11.59
CA GLU A 90 -6.91 -4.59 -11.60
C GLU A 90 -7.06 -3.98 -13.00
N PHE A 91 -6.73 -4.75 -14.05
CA PHE A 91 -6.99 -4.39 -15.44
C PHE A 91 -8.49 -4.41 -15.74
N GLU A 92 -9.21 -5.44 -15.28
CA GLU A 92 -10.66 -5.55 -15.44
C GLU A 92 -11.40 -4.39 -14.76
N ARG A 93 -10.97 -4.00 -13.55
CA ARG A 93 -11.48 -2.82 -12.82
C ARG A 93 -11.32 -1.51 -13.60
N ARG A 94 -10.31 -1.44 -14.49
CA ARG A 94 -10.07 -0.30 -15.39
C ARG A 94 -10.63 -0.53 -16.79
N HIS A 95 -11.53 -1.50 -16.96
CA HIS A 95 -12.16 -1.85 -18.23
C HIS A 95 -11.17 -2.30 -19.33
N VAL A 96 -10.02 -2.86 -18.93
CA VAL A 96 -9.05 -3.46 -19.84
C VAL A 96 -9.16 -4.98 -19.73
N GLU A 97 -9.43 -5.63 -20.87
CA GLU A 97 -9.54 -7.09 -20.91
C GLU A 97 -8.14 -7.74 -20.65
N PRO A 98 -8.05 -8.76 -19.78
CA PRO A 98 -6.77 -9.38 -19.40
C PRO A 98 -5.94 -9.90 -20.58
N SER A 99 -6.57 -10.53 -21.57
CA SER A 99 -5.88 -11.07 -22.75
C SER A 99 -5.33 -9.95 -23.64
N LEU A 100 -6.05 -8.83 -23.77
CA LEU A 100 -5.61 -7.62 -24.45
C LEU A 100 -4.43 -6.98 -23.71
N ALA A 101 -4.50 -6.86 -22.38
CA ALA A 101 -3.39 -6.36 -21.57
C ALA A 101 -2.14 -7.21 -21.75
N LEU A 102 -2.26 -8.53 -21.59
CA LEU A 102 -1.18 -9.49 -21.80
C LEU A 102 -0.58 -9.36 -23.20
N ARG A 103 -1.42 -9.34 -24.24
CA ARG A 103 -0.97 -9.23 -25.63
C ARG A 103 -0.22 -7.93 -25.88
N ALA A 104 -0.79 -6.79 -25.47
CA ALA A 104 -0.20 -5.48 -25.67
C ALA A 104 1.15 -5.34 -24.94
N LEU A 105 1.23 -5.85 -23.70
CA LEU A 105 2.47 -5.87 -22.93
C LEU A 105 3.53 -6.79 -23.55
N ARG A 106 3.12 -7.92 -24.12
CA ARG A 106 4.04 -8.84 -24.83
C ARG A 106 4.55 -8.22 -26.13
N GLU A 107 3.68 -7.61 -26.93
CA GLU A 107 4.04 -6.89 -28.15
C GLU A 107 4.98 -5.71 -27.87
N ALA A 108 4.77 -5.02 -26.74
CA ALA A 108 5.65 -3.96 -26.26
C ALA A 108 6.94 -4.47 -25.57
N ARG A 109 7.11 -5.79 -25.42
CA ARG A 109 8.20 -6.45 -24.68
C ARG A 109 8.37 -5.92 -23.26
N MET A 110 7.26 -5.62 -22.61
CA MET A 110 7.21 -5.03 -21.26
C MET A 110 7.09 -6.06 -20.13
N LEU A 111 6.92 -7.36 -20.43
CA LEU A 111 6.73 -8.39 -19.40
C LEU A 111 8.07 -8.91 -18.86
N ALA A 112 8.18 -9.00 -17.53
CA ALA A 112 9.32 -9.64 -16.87
C ALA A 112 9.29 -11.16 -17.15
N GLY A 113 10.40 -11.72 -17.62
CA GLY A 113 10.51 -13.15 -17.98
C GLY A 113 9.96 -13.53 -19.36
N GLY A 114 9.63 -12.54 -20.21
CA GLY A 114 9.03 -12.78 -21.54
C GLY A 114 10.04 -13.11 -22.65
N GLY A 115 10.19 -14.40 -22.94
CA GLY A 115 10.55 -14.91 -24.28
C GLY A 115 9.31 -15.33 -25.07
N ASP A 116 9.47 -16.04 -26.20
CA ASP A 116 8.36 -16.58 -27.04
C ASP A 116 7.50 -17.68 -26.36
N GLY A 117 7.64 -17.87 -25.05
CA GLY A 117 6.95 -18.89 -24.26
C GLY A 117 5.58 -18.47 -23.71
N PRO A 118 4.99 -19.31 -22.82
CA PRO A 118 3.73 -19.01 -22.16
C PRO A 118 3.80 -17.73 -21.34
N ALA A 119 2.65 -17.08 -21.17
CA ALA A 119 2.55 -15.82 -20.44
C ALA A 119 3.13 -15.94 -19.02
N PRO A 120 4.08 -15.07 -18.62
CA PRO A 120 4.66 -15.11 -17.28
C PRO A 120 3.67 -14.50 -16.27
N THR A 121 2.59 -15.23 -16.00
CA THR A 121 1.65 -14.87 -14.94
C THR A 121 2.19 -15.33 -13.60
N SER A 122 2.21 -14.44 -12.61
CA SER A 122 2.60 -14.74 -11.23
C SER A 122 1.40 -14.56 -10.31
N THR A 123 1.42 -15.19 -9.14
CA THR A 123 0.38 -15.03 -8.12
C THR A 123 0.90 -14.15 -7.00
N TRP A 124 0.09 -13.17 -6.57
CA TRP A 124 0.40 -12.29 -5.46
C TRP A 124 -0.80 -12.15 -4.53
N VAL A 125 -0.57 -11.98 -3.22
CA VAL A 125 -1.66 -11.86 -2.23
C VAL A 125 -1.95 -10.38 -1.94
N PHE A 126 -3.19 -9.95 -2.17
CA PHE A 126 -3.70 -8.63 -1.80
C PHE A 126 -4.87 -8.79 -0.81
N GLY A 127 -4.80 -8.15 0.36
CA GLY A 127 -5.89 -8.22 1.35
C GLY A 127 -6.25 -9.64 1.82
N GLY A 128 -5.32 -10.61 1.72
CA GLY A 128 -5.57 -12.02 2.05
C GLY A 128 -6.07 -12.88 0.89
N GLU A 129 -6.34 -12.29 -0.28
CA GLU A 129 -6.76 -13.01 -1.48
C GLU A 129 -5.59 -13.19 -2.45
N ALA A 130 -5.40 -14.40 -2.97
CA ALA A 130 -4.37 -14.71 -3.97
C ALA A 130 -4.88 -14.35 -5.37
N CYS A 131 -4.19 -13.42 -6.04
CA CYS A 131 -4.57 -12.89 -7.34
C CYS A 131 -3.51 -13.21 -8.38
N LEU A 132 -3.94 -13.68 -9.54
CA LEU A 132 -3.07 -13.84 -10.70
C LEU A 132 -2.80 -12.48 -11.35
N GLY A 133 -1.58 -12.25 -11.82
CA GLY A 133 -1.19 -10.98 -12.42
C GLY A 133 0.01 -11.09 -13.34
N LEU A 134 0.36 -9.95 -13.91
CA LEU A 134 1.46 -9.76 -14.84
C LEU A 134 2.52 -8.88 -14.18
N THR A 135 3.78 -9.21 -14.39
CA THR A 135 4.90 -8.39 -13.90
C THR A 135 5.45 -7.57 -15.05
N ILE A 136 5.40 -6.24 -14.93
CA ILE A 136 6.05 -5.30 -15.83
C ILE A 136 7.54 -5.26 -15.51
N ALA A 137 8.39 -5.43 -16.52
CA ALA A 137 9.83 -5.53 -16.35
C ALA A 137 10.43 -4.23 -15.78
N PRO A 138 11.49 -4.33 -14.96
CA PRO A 138 12.13 -3.17 -14.33
C PRO A 138 12.54 -2.02 -15.26
N PRO A 139 13.05 -2.23 -16.50
CA PRO A 139 13.46 -1.11 -17.35
C PRO A 139 12.30 -0.19 -17.76
N PHE A 140 11.04 -0.60 -17.57
CA PHE A 140 9.87 0.22 -17.90
C PHE A 140 9.25 0.90 -16.67
N VAL A 141 9.81 0.72 -15.47
CA VAL A 141 9.31 1.31 -14.22
C VAL A 141 10.48 1.86 -13.42
N SER A 142 10.46 3.14 -13.09
CA SER A 142 11.45 3.80 -12.23
C SER A 142 10.85 4.14 -10.88
N GLY A 143 11.70 4.45 -9.89
CA GLY A 143 11.25 4.77 -8.53
C GLY A 143 10.86 3.55 -7.70
N MET A 144 11.13 2.34 -8.18
CA MET A 144 11.07 1.14 -7.33
C MET A 144 12.25 1.20 -6.36
N GLU A 145 11.97 1.08 -5.06
CA GLU A 145 13.03 0.95 -4.06
C GLU A 145 13.96 -0.19 -4.49
N PRO A 146 15.27 0.06 -4.66
CA PRO A 146 16.20 -1.04 -4.78
C PRO A 146 16.01 -1.90 -3.52
N ALA A 147 15.97 -3.23 -3.68
CA ALA A 147 15.97 -4.11 -2.52
C ALA A 147 17.09 -3.61 -1.60
N ALA A 148 16.73 -3.07 -0.44
CA ALA A 148 17.71 -2.59 0.50
C ALA A 148 18.65 -3.77 0.71
N ASP A 149 19.89 -3.65 0.24
CA ASP A 149 20.94 -4.57 0.59
C ASP A 149 21.03 -4.40 2.10
N ALA A 150 20.34 -5.28 2.83
CA ALA A 150 20.43 -5.36 4.26
C ALA A 150 21.88 -5.75 4.50
N GLY A 151 22.69 -4.71 4.67
CA GLY A 151 24.13 -4.82 4.77
C GLY A 151 24.43 -5.96 5.73
N SER A 152 25.31 -6.84 5.26
CA SER A 152 26.02 -7.80 6.10
C SER A 152 26.73 -7.03 7.21
N GLY A 153 25.99 -6.75 8.29
CA GLY A 153 26.50 -6.32 9.57
C GLY A 153 26.97 -7.55 10.32
N ASN A 154 28.04 -8.18 9.84
CA ASN A 154 28.75 -9.17 10.62
C ASN A 154 29.84 -8.47 11.43
N ARG A 155 29.55 -8.35 12.73
CA ARG A 155 30.38 -8.11 13.92
C ARG A 155 31.85 -7.73 13.75
#